data_AF-A0A212KTC9-F1
#
_entry.id   AF-A0A212KTC9-F1
#
_cell.length_a   1.000
_cell.length_b   1.000
_cell.length_c   1.000
_cell.angle_alpha   90.00
_cell.angle_beta   90.00
_cell.angle_gamma   90.00
#
_symmetry.space_group_name_H-M   'P 1'
#
loop_
_entity.id
_entity.type
_entity.pdbx_description
1 polymer ?
#
loop_
_entity_poly.entity_id
_entity_poly.type
_entity_poly.pdbx_seq_one_letter_code
_entity_poly.pdbx_strand_id
1 'polypeptide(L)'
;MCQRRPIWINFLALCLSLSCFFTQSHAEEEHSTGTILKAKNLFPNLITEFAAEHAYTPLQLSWGLMQQKELPENHGMTFNFPNAKKRNFWMFNCFIDLSLAYCDKNKIITEIHQLKAYPDKMDPNYPILTIEDWWQNPPSQELKDFFLDNGAPSGTPVHYALEMESGWFEKNKIKVGDRCLWSSYATEGYVSKVIALDPLIKKYALPISLVFPETLHYVFSLDYEYPVRVQLLDENDRIIKKTTIYPNIDYLTPLTIKTLIVSEIIEK
;
A
#
# COMPACT_ATOMS: atom_id res chain seq x y z
N MET A 1 107.68 -4.84 9.61
CA MET A 1 108.17 -3.44 9.55
C MET A 1 107.20 -2.62 8.70
N CYS A 2 106.80 -1.44 9.22
CA CYS A 2 106.13 -0.29 8.56
C CYS A 2 104.87 -0.54 7.72
N GLN A 3 103.65 -0.29 8.22
CA GLN A 3 102.94 1.01 8.29
C GLN A 3 102.95 1.87 7.00
N ARG A 4 101.74 2.12 6.45
CA ARG A 4 101.07 3.44 6.44
C ARG A 4 99.62 3.34 5.91
N ARG A 5 98.68 3.91 6.68
CA ARG A 5 97.28 4.30 6.35
C ARG A 5 97.30 5.61 5.52
N PRO A 6 96.21 6.16 4.89
CA PRO A 6 94.86 6.29 5.49
C PRO A 6 93.58 6.48 4.58
N ILE A 7 92.39 6.31 5.23
CA ILE A 7 91.03 6.94 5.07
C ILE A 7 90.35 6.79 3.67
N TRP A 8 89.07 6.38 3.49
CA TRP A 8 87.82 7.16 3.57
C TRP A 8 86.55 6.25 3.53
N ILE A 9 85.68 6.43 4.54
CA ILE A 9 84.20 6.54 4.60
C ILE A 9 83.27 5.59 3.79
N ASN A 10 82.42 4.87 4.55
CA ASN A 10 81.25 4.07 4.11
C ASN A 10 80.08 4.95 3.64
N PHE A 11 79.39 4.54 2.56
CA PHE A 11 77.98 4.86 2.30
C PHE A 11 77.25 3.58 1.89
N LEU A 12 76.37 3.07 2.77
CA LEU A 12 75.37 2.06 2.45
C LEU A 12 74.00 2.75 2.50
N ALA A 13 73.30 2.78 1.38
CA ALA A 13 71.95 3.32 1.26
C ALA A 13 70.94 2.38 1.93
N LEU A 14 70.14 2.92 2.86
CA LEU A 14 69.02 2.23 3.48
C LEU A 14 67.71 2.81 2.88
N CYS A 15 67.04 2.04 2.03
CA CYS A 15 65.72 2.36 1.51
C CYS A 15 64.66 2.22 2.62
N LEU A 16 64.04 3.31 3.04
CA LEU A 16 62.82 3.32 3.85
C LEU A 16 61.61 3.31 2.90
N SER A 17 60.95 2.16 2.76
CA SER A 17 59.61 2.10 2.16
C SER A 17 58.57 2.47 3.22
N LEU A 18 58.05 3.70 3.15
CA LEU A 18 56.81 4.07 3.85
C LEU A 18 55.65 3.30 3.20
N SER A 19 55.19 2.23 3.83
CA SER A 19 53.86 1.70 3.54
C SER A 19 52.83 2.57 4.27
N CYS A 20 52.19 3.46 3.53
CA CYS A 20 50.95 4.10 3.98
C CYS A 20 49.89 3.01 4.15
N PHE A 21 49.72 2.51 5.37
CA PHE A 21 48.52 1.77 5.75
C PHE A 21 47.37 2.77 5.75
N PHE A 22 46.64 2.84 4.64
CA PHE A 22 45.29 3.37 4.63
C PHE A 22 44.44 2.42 5.49
N THR A 23 44.23 2.77 6.75
CA THR A 23 43.17 2.19 7.56
C THR A 23 41.85 2.69 6.98
N GLN A 24 41.27 1.90 6.09
CA GLN A 24 39.90 2.11 5.66
C GLN A 24 39.02 1.79 6.87
N SER A 25 38.60 2.81 7.61
CA SER A 25 37.59 2.64 8.66
C SER A 25 36.29 2.21 7.99
N HIS A 26 36.02 0.90 7.95
CA HIS A 26 34.65 0.44 7.84
C HIS A 26 34.01 0.76 9.19
N ALA A 27 33.25 1.85 9.23
CA ALA A 27 32.26 2.03 10.27
C ALA A 27 31.26 0.89 10.09
N GLU A 28 31.38 -0.15 10.92
CA GLU A 28 30.24 -1.03 11.19
C GLU A 28 29.16 -0.12 11.78
N GLU A 29 28.12 0.16 11.00
CA GLU A 29 26.94 0.82 11.52
C GLU A 29 26.31 -0.13 12.55
N GLU A 30 26.50 0.18 13.83
CA GLU A 30 25.82 -0.49 14.93
C GLU A 30 24.31 -0.50 14.66
N HIS A 31 23.80 -1.68 14.33
CA HIS A 31 22.36 -1.95 14.38
C HIS A 31 21.95 -1.84 15.85
N SER A 32 21.32 -0.72 16.19
CA SER A 32 20.88 -0.43 17.55
C SER A 32 20.02 -1.57 18.10
N THR A 33 20.37 -2.07 19.29
CA THR A 33 19.73 -3.15 20.06
C THR A 33 18.34 -2.74 20.59
N GLY A 34 17.40 -2.51 19.66
CA GLY A 34 16.02 -2.10 19.93
C GLY A 34 15.03 -3.25 20.09
N THR A 35 13.76 -2.91 20.31
CA THR A 35 12.66 -3.87 20.34
C THR A 35 12.41 -4.43 18.94
N ILE A 36 12.55 -5.75 18.74
CA ILE A 36 12.27 -6.40 17.46
C ILE A 36 10.84 -6.96 17.44
N LEU A 37 10.03 -6.48 16.49
CA LEU A 37 8.64 -6.86 16.29
C LEU A 37 8.46 -7.52 14.93
N LYS A 38 7.84 -8.70 14.90
CA LYS A 38 7.48 -9.36 13.63
C LYS A 38 6.17 -8.77 13.11
N ALA A 39 6.21 -8.05 11.99
CA ALA A 39 5.05 -7.34 11.44
C ALA A 39 3.86 -8.28 11.19
N LYS A 40 4.10 -9.51 10.71
CA LYS A 40 3.05 -10.52 10.48
C LYS A 40 2.22 -10.88 11.72
N ASN A 41 2.79 -10.74 12.93
CA ASN A 41 2.09 -11.03 14.18
C ASN A 41 1.19 -9.87 14.61
N LEU A 42 1.54 -8.65 14.21
CA LEU A 42 0.82 -7.42 14.53
C LEU A 42 -0.25 -7.11 13.47
N PHE A 43 0.04 -7.45 12.22
CA PHE A 43 -0.75 -7.12 11.04
C PHE A 43 -0.93 -8.39 10.20
N PRO A 44 -1.89 -9.27 10.55
CA PRO A 44 -2.21 -10.41 9.70
C PRO A 44 -2.75 -9.92 8.36
N ASN A 45 -2.45 -10.64 7.27
CA ASN A 45 -2.79 -10.26 5.89
C ASN A 45 -2.29 -8.85 5.55
N LEU A 46 -1.00 -8.61 5.81
CA LEU A 46 -0.35 -7.32 5.58
C LEU A 46 -0.54 -6.85 4.13
N ILE A 47 -0.59 -7.79 3.20
CA ILE A 47 -0.97 -7.62 1.81
C ILE A 47 -2.07 -8.64 1.50
N THR A 48 -3.09 -8.21 0.76
CA THR A 48 -4.13 -9.08 0.20
C THR A 48 -4.23 -8.78 -1.28
N GLU A 49 -3.87 -9.75 -2.11
CA GLU A 49 -3.90 -9.61 -3.58
C GLU A 49 -5.31 -9.78 -4.12
N PHE A 50 -5.59 -9.10 -5.22
CA PHE A 50 -6.80 -9.27 -6.01
C PHE A 50 -6.51 -9.07 -7.50
N ALA A 51 -7.36 -9.63 -8.34
CA ALA A 51 -7.45 -9.28 -9.75
C ALA A 51 -8.67 -8.38 -9.96
N ALA A 52 -8.59 -7.37 -10.80
CA ALA A 52 -9.73 -6.53 -11.10
C ALA A 52 -9.78 -6.07 -12.54
N GLU A 53 -11.01 -6.00 -13.05
CA GLU A 53 -11.32 -5.20 -14.22
C GLU A 53 -11.33 -3.71 -13.85
N HIS A 54 -11.22 -2.84 -14.84
CA HIS A 54 -11.12 -1.40 -14.60
C HIS A 54 -12.19 -0.61 -15.36
N ALA A 55 -12.98 0.15 -14.60
CA ALA A 55 -13.92 1.11 -15.14
C ALA A 55 -13.32 2.53 -15.15
N TYR A 56 -13.22 3.11 -16.35
CA TYR A 56 -12.69 4.46 -16.58
C TYR A 56 -13.68 5.36 -17.30
N THR A 57 -14.26 4.84 -18.38
CA THR A 57 -15.18 5.61 -19.21
C THR A 57 -16.53 5.77 -18.52
N PRO A 58 -17.31 6.82 -18.83
CA PRO A 58 -18.66 6.97 -18.29
C PRO A 58 -19.52 5.73 -18.49
N LEU A 59 -19.35 5.04 -19.62
CA LEU A 59 -20.02 3.79 -19.94
C LEU A 59 -19.62 2.67 -18.97
N GLN A 60 -18.32 2.39 -18.85
CA GLN A 60 -17.82 1.34 -17.95
C GLN A 60 -18.21 1.63 -16.48
N LEU A 61 -18.12 2.89 -16.05
CA LEU A 61 -18.49 3.29 -14.69
C LEU A 61 -19.98 3.11 -14.42
N SER A 62 -20.83 3.29 -15.44
CA SER A 62 -22.29 3.12 -15.31
C SER A 62 -22.68 1.63 -15.36
N TRP A 63 -21.92 0.83 -16.11
CA TRP A 63 -22.16 -0.61 -16.27
C TRP A 63 -21.69 -1.41 -15.05
N GLY A 64 -20.49 -1.14 -14.55
CA GLY A 64 -19.92 -1.86 -13.41
C GLY A 64 -19.94 -3.38 -13.63
N LEU A 65 -20.36 -4.12 -12.59
CA LEU A 65 -20.52 -5.58 -12.60
C LEU A 65 -21.96 -6.04 -12.92
N MET A 66 -22.76 -5.23 -13.63
CA MET A 66 -24.09 -5.65 -14.09
C MET A 66 -24.04 -6.97 -14.88
N GLN A 67 -25.13 -7.75 -14.79
CA GLN A 67 -25.34 -9.06 -15.44
C GLN A 67 -24.45 -10.22 -14.97
N GLN A 68 -23.41 -9.98 -14.17
CA GLN A 68 -22.59 -11.05 -13.60
C GLN A 68 -23.44 -11.99 -12.72
N LYS A 69 -23.28 -13.31 -12.94
CA LYS A 69 -23.93 -14.37 -12.13
C LYS A 69 -23.02 -14.95 -11.06
N GLU A 70 -21.72 -14.75 -11.22
CA GLU A 70 -20.68 -15.12 -10.28
C GLU A 70 -19.51 -14.16 -10.46
N LEU A 71 -18.71 -14.05 -9.41
CA LEU A 71 -17.44 -13.33 -9.39
C LEU A 71 -16.43 -14.26 -8.72
N PRO A 72 -15.31 -14.62 -9.38
CA PRO A 72 -14.34 -15.51 -8.77
C PRO A 72 -13.76 -14.92 -7.47
N GLU A 73 -13.29 -15.79 -6.58
CA GLU A 73 -12.62 -15.34 -5.37
C GLU A 73 -11.42 -14.42 -5.72
N ASN A 74 -11.24 -13.37 -4.92
CA ASN A 74 -10.22 -12.34 -5.13
C ASN A 74 -10.31 -11.63 -6.50
N HIS A 75 -11.47 -11.67 -7.16
CA HIS A 75 -11.75 -10.86 -8.34
C HIS A 75 -12.71 -9.72 -8.00
N GLY A 76 -12.63 -8.63 -8.77
CA GLY A 76 -13.46 -7.47 -8.58
C GLY A 76 -13.39 -6.47 -9.72
N MET A 77 -13.87 -5.26 -9.45
CA MET A 77 -13.78 -4.14 -10.37
C MET A 77 -13.33 -2.88 -9.66
N THR A 78 -12.35 -2.20 -10.25
CA THR A 78 -11.90 -0.88 -9.79
C THR A 78 -12.59 0.22 -10.58
N PHE A 79 -12.97 1.29 -9.90
CA PHE A 79 -13.59 2.46 -10.49
C PHE A 79 -12.64 3.64 -10.34
N ASN A 80 -12.27 4.27 -11.46
CA ASN A 80 -11.36 5.41 -11.48
C ASN A 80 -12.12 6.65 -11.94
N PHE A 81 -12.48 7.52 -10.99
CA PHE A 81 -13.29 8.68 -11.30
C PHE A 81 -12.42 9.84 -11.83
N PRO A 82 -12.88 10.57 -12.86
CA PRO A 82 -12.14 11.72 -13.40
C PRO A 82 -12.10 12.92 -12.46
N ASN A 83 -12.93 12.92 -11.41
CA ASN A 83 -12.99 13.99 -10.42
C ASN A 83 -13.53 13.47 -9.07
N ALA A 84 -13.06 14.14 -8.00
CA ALA A 84 -13.55 13.96 -6.65
C ALA A 84 -14.99 14.44 -6.53
N LYS A 85 -15.94 13.51 -6.37
CA LYS A 85 -17.35 13.81 -6.12
C LYS A 85 -17.93 12.77 -5.18
N LYS A 86 -19.02 13.12 -4.51
CA LYS A 86 -19.85 12.11 -3.87
C LYS A 86 -20.38 11.16 -4.95
N ARG A 87 -20.36 9.86 -4.67
CA ARG A 87 -20.85 8.81 -5.56
C ARG A 87 -21.96 8.05 -4.86
N ASN A 88 -22.84 7.43 -5.64
CA ASN A 88 -23.82 6.48 -5.12
C ASN A 88 -23.78 5.26 -6.04
N PHE A 89 -23.34 4.14 -5.50
CA PHE A 89 -23.34 2.88 -6.22
C PHE A 89 -24.67 2.21 -5.99
N TRP A 90 -25.37 1.94 -7.08
CA TRP A 90 -26.60 1.16 -7.09
C TRP A 90 -26.33 -0.28 -7.53
N MET A 91 -27.32 -1.15 -7.33
CA MET A 91 -27.24 -2.58 -7.69
C MET A 91 -28.22 -2.95 -8.82
N PHE A 92 -28.61 -1.96 -9.64
CA PHE A 92 -29.50 -2.20 -10.76
C PHE A 92 -28.87 -3.24 -11.69
N ASN A 93 -29.62 -4.28 -12.06
CA ASN A 93 -29.17 -5.34 -12.97
C ASN A 93 -27.95 -6.16 -12.47
N CYS A 94 -27.63 -6.11 -11.17
CA CYS A 94 -26.67 -7.00 -10.52
C CYS A 94 -27.39 -8.24 -9.95
N PHE A 95 -26.81 -9.43 -10.13
CA PHE A 95 -27.42 -10.70 -9.69
C PHE A 95 -26.68 -11.35 -8.52
N ILE A 96 -25.58 -10.77 -8.09
CA ILE A 96 -24.78 -11.21 -6.94
C ILE A 96 -24.62 -10.04 -5.96
N ASP A 97 -24.63 -10.33 -4.67
CA ASP A 97 -24.25 -9.35 -3.66
C ASP A 97 -22.78 -8.99 -3.81
N LEU A 98 -22.44 -7.73 -3.51
CA LEU A 98 -21.09 -7.20 -3.64
C LEU A 98 -20.69 -6.47 -2.37
N SER A 99 -19.39 -6.36 -2.14
CA SER A 99 -18.81 -5.42 -1.19
C SER A 99 -18.16 -4.26 -1.94
N LEU A 100 -18.31 -3.04 -1.43
CA LEU A 100 -17.76 -1.82 -2.02
C LEU A 100 -16.86 -1.10 -1.03
N ALA A 101 -15.64 -0.78 -1.45
CA ALA A 101 -14.77 0.16 -0.74
C ALA A 101 -14.65 1.47 -1.53
N TYR A 102 -14.99 2.59 -0.90
CA TYR A 102 -14.67 3.92 -1.43
C TYR A 102 -13.28 4.35 -1.00
N CYS A 103 -12.54 5.01 -1.89
CA CYS A 103 -11.19 5.47 -1.61
C CYS A 103 -10.94 6.95 -1.97
N ASP A 104 -10.05 7.58 -1.21
CA ASP A 104 -9.58 8.95 -1.45
C ASP A 104 -8.54 9.03 -2.59
N LYS A 105 -7.99 10.23 -2.85
CA LYS A 105 -6.97 10.45 -3.90
C LYS A 105 -5.68 9.64 -3.72
N ASN A 106 -5.39 9.23 -2.49
CA ASN A 106 -4.21 8.43 -2.15
C ASN A 106 -4.54 6.93 -2.17
N LYS A 107 -5.77 6.56 -2.55
CA LYS A 107 -6.34 5.21 -2.52
C LYS A 107 -6.45 4.61 -1.11
N ILE A 108 -6.60 5.47 -0.10
CA ILE A 108 -6.95 5.04 1.26
C ILE A 108 -8.44 4.77 1.31
N ILE A 109 -8.83 3.61 1.83
CA ILE A 109 -10.23 3.23 2.01
C ILE A 109 -10.84 4.18 3.05
N THR A 110 -11.86 4.93 2.66
CA THR A 110 -12.57 5.85 3.55
C THR A 110 -13.85 5.22 4.10
N GLU A 111 -14.49 4.35 3.34
CA GLU A 111 -15.77 3.71 3.68
C GLU A 111 -15.84 2.31 3.05
N ILE A 112 -16.49 1.37 3.73
CA ILE A 112 -16.80 0.03 3.22
C ILE A 112 -18.30 -0.21 3.38
N HIS A 113 -18.93 -0.68 2.31
CA HIS A 113 -20.38 -0.90 2.22
C HIS A 113 -20.67 -2.32 1.73
N GLN A 114 -21.79 -2.89 2.19
CA GLN A 114 -22.36 -4.11 1.61
C GLN A 114 -23.48 -3.72 0.66
N LEU A 115 -23.45 -4.30 -0.54
CA LEU A 115 -24.40 -4.03 -1.60
C LEU A 115 -25.22 -5.29 -1.87
N LYS A 116 -26.54 -5.14 -1.81
CA LYS A 116 -27.49 -6.23 -2.02
C LYS A 116 -27.99 -6.27 -3.45
N ALA A 117 -27.96 -7.43 -4.09
CA ALA A 117 -28.59 -7.69 -5.37
C ALA A 117 -30.11 -7.89 -5.23
N TYR A 118 -30.83 -7.51 -6.29
CA TYR A 118 -32.29 -7.63 -6.37
C TYR A 118 -32.68 -8.26 -7.72
N PRO A 119 -32.31 -9.54 -7.96
CA PRO A 119 -32.59 -10.20 -9.24
C PRO A 119 -34.09 -10.35 -9.53
N ASP A 120 -34.91 -10.38 -8.49
CA ASP A 120 -36.38 -10.40 -8.55
C ASP A 120 -37.00 -9.10 -9.11
N LYS A 121 -36.24 -8.01 -9.13
CA LYS A 121 -36.67 -6.71 -9.69
C LYS A 121 -36.44 -6.61 -11.20
N MET A 122 -35.75 -7.57 -11.82
CA MET A 122 -35.45 -7.56 -13.25
C MET A 122 -36.54 -8.30 -14.03
N ASP A 123 -36.95 -7.75 -15.18
CA ASP A 123 -37.92 -8.41 -16.07
C ASP A 123 -37.22 -9.45 -16.95
N PRO A 124 -37.51 -10.75 -16.80
CA PRO A 124 -36.88 -11.79 -17.62
C PRO A 124 -37.29 -11.73 -19.10
N ASN A 125 -38.39 -11.07 -19.45
CA ASN A 125 -38.85 -10.94 -20.84
C ASN A 125 -38.14 -9.82 -21.60
N TYR A 126 -37.55 -8.85 -20.88
CA TYR A 126 -36.84 -7.71 -21.45
C TYR A 126 -35.47 -7.54 -20.74
N PRO A 127 -34.55 -8.49 -20.92
CA PRO A 127 -33.26 -8.43 -20.25
C PRO A 127 -32.39 -7.30 -20.82
N ILE A 128 -31.68 -6.60 -19.91
CA ILE A 128 -30.67 -5.61 -20.28
C ILE A 128 -29.31 -6.32 -20.27
N LEU A 129 -28.86 -6.80 -21.43
CA LEU A 129 -27.61 -7.56 -21.58
C LEU A 129 -26.45 -6.70 -22.06
N THR A 130 -26.77 -5.62 -22.77
CA THR A 130 -25.83 -4.65 -23.34
C THR A 130 -26.22 -3.22 -22.98
N ILE A 131 -25.33 -2.26 -23.26
CA ILE A 131 -25.69 -0.85 -23.09
C ILE A 131 -26.74 -0.41 -24.12
N GLU A 132 -26.74 -1.02 -25.30
CA GLU A 132 -27.76 -0.77 -26.31
C GLU A 132 -29.15 -1.15 -25.79
N ASP A 133 -29.27 -2.31 -25.12
CA ASP A 133 -30.53 -2.74 -24.49
C ASP A 133 -31.01 -1.72 -23.44
N TRP A 134 -30.08 -1.14 -22.67
CA TRP A 134 -30.41 -0.10 -21.68
C TRP A 134 -31.09 1.11 -22.33
N TRP A 135 -30.60 1.54 -23.50
CA TRP A 135 -31.16 2.70 -24.19
C TRP A 135 -32.50 2.40 -24.86
N GLN A 136 -32.69 1.18 -25.35
CA GLN A 136 -33.95 0.76 -25.95
C GLN A 136 -35.04 0.50 -24.90
N ASN A 137 -34.65 -0.07 -23.76
CA ASN A 137 -35.55 -0.47 -22.68
C ASN A 137 -35.08 0.08 -21.34
N PRO A 138 -35.07 1.42 -21.14
CA PRO A 138 -34.60 2.01 -19.90
C PRO A 138 -35.54 1.64 -18.74
N PRO A 139 -35.01 1.48 -17.52
CA PRO A 139 -35.86 1.19 -16.37
C PRO A 139 -36.85 2.32 -16.09
N SER A 140 -38.02 1.94 -15.57
CA SER A 140 -39.03 2.90 -15.10
C SER A 140 -38.45 3.81 -14.01
N GLN A 141 -39.05 4.99 -13.84
CA GLN A 141 -38.59 5.92 -12.81
C GLN A 141 -38.69 5.30 -11.40
N GLU A 142 -39.78 4.61 -11.10
CA GLU A 142 -39.96 3.90 -9.83
C GLU A 142 -38.85 2.89 -9.56
N LEU A 143 -38.42 2.14 -10.59
CA LEU A 143 -37.34 1.18 -10.45
C LEU A 143 -35.99 1.88 -10.24
N LYS A 144 -35.74 2.99 -10.94
CA LYS A 144 -34.53 3.80 -10.71
C LYS A 144 -34.49 4.34 -9.29
N ASP A 145 -35.60 4.90 -8.80
CA ASP A 145 -35.71 5.45 -7.46
C ASP A 145 -35.45 4.37 -6.40
N PHE A 146 -36.04 3.17 -6.56
CA PHE A 146 -35.75 2.03 -5.70
C PHE A 146 -34.26 1.72 -5.59
N PHE A 147 -33.54 1.64 -6.71
CA PHE A 147 -32.12 1.31 -6.71
C PHE A 147 -31.22 2.47 -6.24
N LEU A 148 -31.64 3.71 -6.43
CA LEU A 148 -30.93 4.88 -5.89
C LEU A 148 -31.08 4.97 -4.37
N ASP A 149 -32.29 4.70 -3.85
CA ASP A 149 -32.61 4.71 -2.42
C ASP A 149 -31.95 3.54 -1.67
N ASN A 150 -31.76 2.41 -2.34
CA ASN A 150 -31.05 1.23 -1.81
C ASN A 150 -29.57 1.18 -2.23
N GLY A 151 -29.04 2.27 -2.80
CA GLY A 151 -27.62 2.38 -3.14
C GLY A 151 -26.73 2.65 -1.92
N ALA A 152 -25.42 2.72 -2.17
CA ALA A 152 -24.42 3.11 -1.18
C ALA A 152 -23.86 4.51 -1.50
N PRO A 153 -24.47 5.59 -0.98
CA PRO A 153 -23.93 6.94 -1.16
C PRO A 153 -22.66 7.12 -0.32
N SER A 154 -21.60 7.65 -0.92
CA SER A 154 -20.39 8.03 -0.19
C SER A 154 -20.66 9.23 0.71
N GLY A 155 -20.18 9.16 1.95
CA GLY A 155 -20.25 10.25 2.91
C GLY A 155 -19.45 11.48 2.47
N THR A 156 -18.34 11.26 1.75
CA THR A 156 -17.43 12.32 1.27
C THR A 156 -17.12 12.18 -0.24
N PRO A 157 -16.52 13.20 -0.88
CA PRO A 157 -16.03 13.08 -2.25
C PRO A 157 -14.91 12.04 -2.37
N VAL A 158 -15.05 11.12 -3.33
CA VAL A 158 -14.14 9.98 -3.54
C VAL A 158 -13.48 10.05 -4.92
N HIS A 159 -12.28 9.47 -5.03
CA HIS A 159 -11.53 9.40 -6.30
C HIS A 159 -11.58 8.01 -6.92
N TYR A 160 -11.69 6.98 -6.07
CA TYR A 160 -11.73 5.61 -6.53
C TYR A 160 -12.76 4.80 -5.76
N ALA A 161 -13.11 3.66 -6.33
CA ALA A 161 -13.82 2.60 -5.63
C ALA A 161 -13.28 1.23 -6.03
N LEU A 162 -13.50 0.22 -5.18
CA LEU A 162 -13.23 -1.18 -5.45
C LEU A 162 -14.47 -2.00 -5.07
N GLU A 163 -15.09 -2.64 -6.06
CA GLU A 163 -16.11 -3.66 -5.85
C GLU A 163 -15.46 -5.04 -5.83
N MET A 164 -15.86 -5.86 -4.86
CA MET A 164 -15.44 -7.24 -4.69
C MET A 164 -16.67 -8.10 -4.39
N GLU A 165 -16.48 -9.42 -4.33
CA GLU A 165 -17.51 -10.34 -3.80
C GLU A 165 -17.97 -9.91 -2.39
N SER A 166 -19.24 -10.14 -2.08
CA SER A 166 -19.82 -9.83 -0.78
C SER A 166 -19.02 -10.43 0.37
N GLY A 167 -18.74 -9.64 1.41
CA GLY A 167 -17.96 -10.05 2.57
C GLY A 167 -16.45 -10.13 2.35
N TRP A 168 -15.93 -9.89 1.14
CA TRP A 168 -14.51 -10.05 0.82
C TRP A 168 -13.58 -9.23 1.73
N PHE A 169 -13.93 -7.97 2.01
CA PHE A 169 -13.12 -7.12 2.89
C PHE A 169 -13.06 -7.67 4.32
N GLU A 170 -14.20 -8.09 4.87
CA GLU A 170 -14.27 -8.65 6.23
C GLU A 170 -13.49 -9.97 6.33
N LYS A 171 -13.69 -10.88 5.38
CA LYS A 171 -12.96 -12.16 5.27
C LYS A 171 -11.45 -11.95 5.26
N ASN A 172 -10.97 -10.93 4.54
CA ASN A 172 -9.55 -10.57 4.47
C ASN A 172 -9.09 -9.61 5.58
N LYS A 173 -9.96 -9.27 6.54
CA LYS A 173 -9.73 -8.35 7.66
C LYS A 173 -9.36 -6.93 7.22
N ILE A 174 -9.74 -6.54 6.01
CA ILE A 174 -9.55 -5.21 5.42
C ILE A 174 -10.53 -4.22 6.05
N LYS A 175 -10.04 -3.03 6.38
CA LYS A 175 -10.81 -2.01 7.08
C LYS A 175 -10.55 -0.62 6.51
N VAL A 176 -11.41 0.33 6.87
CA VAL A 176 -11.18 1.77 6.66
C VAL A 176 -9.79 2.16 7.18
N GLY A 177 -9.06 2.92 6.38
CA GLY A 177 -7.66 3.30 6.61
C GLY A 177 -6.64 2.38 5.91
N ASP A 178 -7.01 1.16 5.49
CA ASP A 178 -6.16 0.35 4.63
C ASP A 178 -6.06 0.97 3.22
N ARG A 179 -5.04 0.59 2.46
CA ARG A 179 -4.73 1.21 1.16
C ARG A 179 -4.92 0.22 0.03
N CYS A 180 -5.76 0.57 -0.94
CA CYS A 180 -5.89 -0.18 -2.17
C CYS A 180 -4.87 0.32 -3.20
N LEU A 181 -4.19 -0.58 -3.91
CA LEU A 181 -3.15 -0.25 -4.87
C LEU A 181 -3.34 -1.09 -6.12
N TRP A 182 -3.43 -0.42 -7.27
CA TRP A 182 -3.52 -1.05 -8.58
C TRP A 182 -2.93 -0.11 -9.63
N SER A 183 -2.39 -0.68 -10.70
CA SER A 183 -1.99 0.05 -11.90
C SER A 183 -3.19 0.24 -12.81
N SER A 184 -3.17 1.27 -13.66
CA SER A 184 -4.24 1.43 -14.65
C SER A 184 -4.17 0.44 -15.82
N TYR A 185 -3.09 -0.33 -15.91
CA TYR A 185 -2.76 -1.19 -17.04
C TYR A 185 -2.60 -2.68 -16.68
N ALA A 186 -2.66 -3.02 -15.39
CA ALA A 186 -2.46 -4.37 -14.90
C ALA A 186 -3.70 -4.83 -14.16
N THR A 187 -4.12 -6.06 -14.43
CA THR A 187 -5.27 -6.69 -13.77
C THR A 187 -5.00 -6.93 -12.29
N GLU A 188 -3.75 -7.07 -11.89
CA GLU A 188 -3.36 -7.32 -10.52
C GLU A 188 -3.37 -6.03 -9.68
N GLY A 189 -3.91 -6.16 -8.48
CA GLY A 189 -3.86 -5.16 -7.43
C GLY A 189 -3.72 -5.81 -6.06
N TYR A 190 -3.58 -5.00 -5.04
CA TYR A 190 -3.57 -5.47 -3.66
C TYR A 190 -4.06 -4.40 -2.71
N VAL A 191 -4.58 -4.86 -1.58
CA VAL A 191 -4.84 -4.01 -0.42
C VAL A 191 -3.71 -4.23 0.58
N SER A 192 -3.04 -3.16 0.97
CA SER A 192 -2.02 -3.19 2.02
C SER A 192 -2.56 -2.62 3.32
N LYS A 193 -2.16 -3.24 4.43
CA LYS A 193 -2.39 -2.68 5.76
C LYS A 193 -1.58 -1.41 5.91
N VAL A 194 -2.24 -0.37 6.40
CA VAL A 194 -1.53 0.83 6.80
C VAL A 194 -1.01 0.65 8.23
N ILE A 195 0.31 0.64 8.37
CA ILE A 195 1.01 0.42 9.64
C ILE A 195 1.06 1.74 10.40
N ALA A 196 0.17 1.94 11.37
CA ALA A 196 0.28 3.08 12.28
C ALA A 196 1.47 2.87 13.25
N LEU A 197 2.43 3.79 13.24
CA LEU A 197 3.61 3.72 14.12
C LEU A 197 3.29 4.14 15.56
N ASP A 198 2.34 5.05 15.77
CA ASP A 198 2.01 5.61 17.08
C ASP A 198 1.69 4.58 18.16
N PRO A 199 0.83 3.58 17.91
CA PRO A 199 0.50 2.59 18.93
C PRO A 199 1.73 1.75 19.31
N LEU A 200 2.68 1.61 18.39
CA LEU A 200 3.93 0.89 18.63
C LEU A 200 4.89 1.74 19.44
N ILE A 201 5.08 3.01 19.06
CA ILE A 201 5.95 3.96 19.75
C ILE A 201 5.46 4.22 21.18
N LYS A 202 4.15 4.31 21.41
CA LYS A 202 3.57 4.46 22.75
C LYS A 202 3.73 3.20 23.63
N LYS A 203 3.90 2.03 23.01
CA LYS A 203 3.94 0.74 23.70
C LYS A 203 5.36 0.21 23.92
N TYR A 204 6.30 0.54 23.05
CA TYR A 204 7.65 -0.01 23.03
C TYR A 204 8.69 1.11 23.04
N ALA A 205 9.80 0.89 23.74
CA ALA A 205 10.91 1.83 23.74
C ALA A 205 11.61 1.83 22.38
N LEU A 206 11.99 3.02 21.91
CA LEU A 206 12.82 3.19 20.73
C LEU A 206 14.27 2.73 21.00
N PRO A 207 14.98 2.18 20.01
CA PRO A 207 14.51 1.95 18.64
C PRO A 207 13.55 0.74 18.53
N ILE A 208 12.61 0.80 17.58
CA ILE A 208 11.71 -0.32 17.24
C ILE A 208 12.06 -0.83 15.85
N SER A 209 12.36 -2.12 15.72
CA SER A 209 12.61 -2.79 14.44
C SER A 209 11.40 -3.64 14.06
N LEU A 210 10.66 -3.21 13.04
CA LEU A 210 9.57 -3.97 12.43
C LEU A 210 10.13 -4.83 11.30
N VAL A 211 10.13 -6.15 11.51
CA VAL A 211 10.62 -7.13 10.55
C VAL A 211 9.46 -7.72 9.76
N PHE A 212 9.52 -7.60 8.45
CA PHE A 212 8.49 -8.06 7.54
C PHE A 212 8.75 -9.48 7.02
N PRO A 213 7.71 -10.30 6.80
CA PRO A 213 7.87 -11.66 6.28
C PRO A 213 8.36 -11.66 4.82
N GLU A 214 7.78 -10.79 4.00
CA GLU A 214 8.00 -10.67 2.55
C GLU A 214 8.89 -9.46 2.24
N THR A 215 9.15 -9.17 0.97
CA THR A 215 10.08 -8.12 0.55
C THR A 215 9.40 -6.83 0.13
N LEU A 216 8.18 -6.82 -0.42
CA LEU A 216 7.51 -5.57 -0.82
C LEU A 216 6.59 -5.10 0.30
N HIS A 217 6.87 -3.95 0.92
CA HIS A 217 6.01 -3.39 1.98
C HIS A 217 5.77 -1.90 1.81
N TYR A 218 4.57 -1.49 2.16
CA TYR A 218 4.17 -0.10 2.18
C TYR A 218 4.10 0.38 3.62
N VAL A 219 5.08 1.19 4.01
CA VAL A 219 5.12 1.79 5.34
C VAL A 219 4.56 3.19 5.25
N PHE A 220 3.59 3.49 6.11
CA PHE A 220 3.05 4.83 6.28
C PHE A 220 3.14 5.21 7.75
N SER A 221 3.08 6.50 8.06
CA SER A 221 2.79 6.97 9.41
C SER A 221 1.53 7.81 9.31
N LEU A 222 0.43 7.33 9.87
CA LEU A 222 -0.85 8.03 9.75
C LEU A 222 -1.01 9.16 10.78
N ASP A 223 -0.54 9.01 12.01
CA ASP A 223 -1.16 9.78 13.10
C ASP A 223 -0.22 10.45 14.12
N TYR A 224 1.11 10.44 13.93
CA TYR A 224 2.00 11.00 14.96
C TYR A 224 1.94 12.52 15.01
N GLU A 225 1.96 13.12 16.20
CA GLU A 225 1.97 14.59 16.34
C GLU A 225 3.31 15.22 15.88
N TYR A 226 4.34 14.38 15.76
CA TYR A 226 5.74 14.74 15.50
C TYR A 226 6.37 13.82 14.43
N PRO A 227 7.33 14.32 13.63
CA PRO A 227 8.05 13.49 12.67
C PRO A 227 8.87 12.39 13.35
N VAL A 228 9.07 11.25 12.69
CA VAL A 228 9.89 10.15 13.21
C VAL A 228 11.05 9.82 12.27
N ARG A 229 12.26 9.62 12.79
CA ARG A 229 13.36 9.11 11.97
C ARG A 229 13.22 7.62 11.78
N VAL A 230 13.37 7.21 10.52
CA VAL A 230 13.32 5.81 10.14
C VAL A 230 14.52 5.42 9.29
N GLN A 231 14.89 4.16 9.42
CA GLN A 231 15.84 3.48 8.55
C GLN A 231 15.12 2.31 7.88
N LEU A 232 15.33 2.19 6.58
CA LEU A 232 14.77 1.14 5.74
C LEU A 232 15.90 0.21 5.34
N LEU A 233 15.73 -1.07 5.58
CA LEU A 233 16.76 -2.08 5.34
C LEU A 233 16.27 -3.12 4.33
N ASP A 234 17.18 -3.61 3.50
CA ASP A 234 16.94 -4.73 2.58
C ASP A 234 17.02 -6.10 3.27
N GLU A 235 16.86 -7.17 2.48
CA GLU A 235 16.93 -8.57 2.94
C GLU A 235 18.29 -9.00 3.51
N ASN A 236 19.34 -8.23 3.27
CA ASN A 236 20.69 -8.47 3.78
C ASN A 236 21.04 -7.53 4.94
N ASP A 237 20.02 -6.93 5.57
CA ASP A 237 20.14 -5.97 6.67
C ASP A 237 20.96 -4.72 6.32
N ARG A 238 21.07 -4.37 5.03
CA ARG A 238 21.73 -3.15 4.57
C ARG A 238 20.75 -1.99 4.57
N ILE A 239 21.18 -0.84 5.11
CA ILE A 239 20.37 0.38 5.08
C ILE A 239 20.28 0.88 3.63
N ILE A 240 19.09 0.79 3.04
CA ILE A 240 18.81 1.32 1.71
C ILE A 240 18.38 2.79 1.74
N LYS A 241 17.81 3.25 2.86
CA LYS A 241 17.37 4.64 3.02
C LYS A 241 17.28 5.02 4.49
N LYS A 242 17.77 6.21 4.82
CA LYS A 242 17.47 6.92 6.07
C LYS A 242 16.58 8.11 5.72
N THR A 243 15.46 8.26 6.41
CA THR A 243 14.53 9.35 6.12
C THR A 243 13.72 9.72 7.35
N THR A 244 12.94 10.78 7.24
CA THR A 244 12.00 11.21 8.27
C THR A 244 10.61 10.99 7.69
N ILE A 245 9.73 10.33 8.43
CA ILE A 245 8.33 10.25 8.04
C ILE A 245 7.60 11.39 8.75
N TYR A 246 7.10 12.33 7.95
CA TYR A 246 6.26 13.41 8.44
C TYR A 246 4.80 12.94 8.54
N PRO A 247 4.13 13.22 9.66
CA PRO A 247 2.76 12.78 9.86
C PRO A 247 1.81 13.47 8.88
N ASN A 248 0.79 12.73 8.44
CA ASN A 248 -0.26 13.23 7.53
C ASN A 248 0.23 13.80 6.17
N ILE A 249 1.52 13.64 5.84
CA ILE A 249 2.14 14.22 4.64
C ILE A 249 2.82 13.13 3.81
N ASP A 250 3.63 12.28 4.43
CA ASP A 250 4.48 11.37 3.69
C ASP A 250 3.86 9.99 3.47
N TYR A 251 3.72 9.65 2.20
CA TYR A 251 3.61 8.28 1.75
C TYR A 251 5.01 7.83 1.35
N LEU A 252 5.64 6.92 2.09
CA LEU A 252 6.79 6.24 1.51
C LEU A 252 6.29 5.49 0.28
N THR A 253 6.91 5.79 -0.86
CA THR A 253 6.75 5.02 -2.09
C THR A 253 6.96 3.53 -1.79
N PRO A 254 6.39 2.63 -2.61
CA PRO A 254 6.69 1.20 -2.52
C PRO A 254 8.19 1.01 -2.37
N LEU A 255 8.61 0.41 -1.27
CA LEU A 255 10.01 0.04 -1.11
C LEU A 255 10.05 -1.42 -0.75
N THR A 256 10.91 -2.12 -1.46
CA THR A 256 11.25 -3.48 -1.11
C THR A 256 12.11 -3.43 0.14
N ILE A 257 11.50 -3.59 1.31
CA ILE A 257 12.17 -3.52 2.62
C ILE A 257 11.94 -4.79 3.40
N LYS A 258 12.97 -5.26 4.09
CA LYS A 258 12.87 -6.36 5.05
C LYS A 258 12.59 -5.85 6.47
N THR A 259 13.20 -4.72 6.81
CA THR A 259 13.12 -4.16 8.16
C THR A 259 12.93 -2.65 8.09
N LEU A 260 11.95 -2.16 8.86
CA LEU A 260 11.79 -0.74 9.18
C LEU A 260 12.26 -0.53 10.62
N ILE A 261 13.27 0.32 10.81
CA ILE A 261 13.72 0.75 12.14
C ILE A 261 13.17 2.15 12.39
N VAL A 262 12.38 2.32 13.45
CA VAL A 262 12.01 3.63 13.98
C VAL A 262 13.02 3.96 15.07
N SER A 263 13.85 4.99 14.86
CA SER A 263 15.00 5.25 15.72
C SER A 263 14.73 6.34 16.78
N GLU A 264 13.98 7.38 16.41
CA GLU A 264 13.71 8.52 17.29
C GLU A 264 12.44 9.27 16.86
N ILE A 265 11.83 9.95 17.81
CA ILE A 265 10.80 10.97 17.58
C ILE A 265 11.52 12.33 17.50
N ILE A 266 11.23 13.11 16.47
CA ILE A 266 11.75 14.48 16.32
C ILE A 266 10.74 15.41 17.01
N GLU A 267 10.94 15.63 18.32
CA GLU A 267 10.17 16.63 19.06
C GLU A 267 10.48 18.06 18.58
N LYS A 268 9.55 18.99 18.80
CA LYS A 268 9.71 20.41 18.49
C LYS A 268 10.62 21.14 19.47
#